data_AF-A0A536CDQ2-F1
#
_entry.id   AF-A0A536CDQ2-F1
#
_cell.length_a   1.000
_cell.length_b   1.000
_cell.length_c   1.000
_cell.angle_alpha   90.00
_cell.angle_beta   90.00
_cell.angle_gamma   90.00
#
_symmetry.space_group_name_H-M   'P 1'
#
loop_
_entity.id
_entity.type
_entity.pdbx_description
1 polymer ?
#
loop_
_entity_poly.entity_id
_entity_poly.type
_entity_poly.pdbx_seq_one_letter_code
_entity_poly.pdbx_strand_id
1 'polypeptide(L)'
;MSDQLRPPLGELDAAIASVGLLVRGETLEQAWSLTVESPPSAAFQERIRRAIEQSVPGGDLVLLVTLRARRGREAVLAEATKAFVSASRQLPGVLGSTLYRSAADPLLFTLAERFTGRPALERHMAAEYFRRFQQIQGPLLSAPVEAVFYQRPIG
;
A
#
# COMPACT_ATOMS: atom_id res chain seq x y z
N MET A 1 24.79 26.32 -4.99
CA MET A 1 24.01 26.49 -6.25
C MET A 1 24.43 25.35 -7.15
N SER A 2 23.68 24.27 -7.35
CA SER A 2 22.24 24.18 -7.58
C SER A 2 21.66 22.90 -6.97
N ASP A 3 20.62 23.07 -6.16
CA ASP A 3 19.73 22.02 -5.70
C ASP A 3 18.59 21.97 -6.74
N GLN A 4 18.76 21.20 -7.81
CA GLN A 4 17.77 21.09 -8.87
C GLN A 4 16.97 19.79 -8.78
N LEU A 5 15.66 20.01 -8.59
CA LEU A 5 14.53 19.21 -9.06
C LEU A 5 14.47 17.75 -8.61
N ARG A 6 14.14 17.55 -7.33
CA ARG A 6 13.20 16.48 -7.00
C ARG A 6 11.84 17.12 -6.77
N PRO A 7 10.83 16.88 -7.64
CA PRO A 7 9.50 17.41 -7.39
C PRO A 7 9.00 16.89 -6.04
N PRO A 8 8.34 17.71 -5.22
CA PRO A 8 7.65 17.22 -4.04
C PRO A 8 6.72 16.07 -4.46
N LEU A 9 6.65 15.02 -3.64
CA LEU A 9 5.92 13.78 -3.97
C LEU A 9 4.50 14.04 -4.50
N GLY A 10 3.82 15.08 -3.99
CA GLY A 10 2.51 15.51 -4.46
C GLY A 10 2.47 16.03 -5.90
N GLU A 11 3.51 16.72 -6.40
CA GLU A 11 3.60 17.14 -7.80
C GLU A 11 3.85 15.96 -8.73
N LEU A 12 4.63 14.97 -8.27
CA LEU A 12 4.90 13.77 -9.02
C LEU A 12 3.66 12.86 -9.11
N ASP A 13 2.81 12.86 -8.08
CA ASP A 13 1.54 12.12 -8.09
C ASP A 13 0.48 12.83 -8.95
N ALA A 14 0.42 14.16 -8.93
CA ALA A 14 -0.43 14.94 -9.83
C ALA A 14 -0.04 14.74 -11.31
N ALA A 15 1.27 14.69 -11.61
CA ALA A 15 1.77 14.40 -12.94
C ALA A 15 1.41 12.98 -13.41
N ILE A 16 1.47 11.97 -12.54
CA ILE A 16 1.00 10.61 -12.88
C ILE A 16 -0.50 10.56 -13.10
N ALA A 17 -1.29 11.22 -12.25
CA ALA A 17 -2.75 11.26 -12.41
C ALA A 17 -3.15 11.84 -13.78
N SER A 18 -2.38 12.81 -14.31
CA SER A 18 -2.61 13.39 -15.63
C SER A 18 -2.26 12.47 -16.82
N VAL A 19 -1.46 11.43 -16.61
CA VAL A 19 -0.99 10.49 -17.65
C VAL A 19 -1.70 9.12 -17.55
N GLY A 20 -2.53 8.92 -16.51
CA GLY A 20 -3.07 7.61 -16.14
C GLY A 20 -2.04 6.82 -15.32
N LEU A 21 -2.51 6.16 -14.26
CA LEU A 21 -1.67 5.34 -13.38
C LEU A 21 -1.01 4.22 -14.20
N LEU A 22 0.27 4.39 -14.53
CA LEU A 22 1.05 3.37 -15.23
C LEU A 22 1.14 2.12 -14.34
N VAL A 23 0.56 1.01 -14.81
CA VAL A 23 0.70 -0.33 -14.23
C VAL A 23 1.92 -0.98 -14.89
N ARG A 24 2.96 -1.28 -14.11
CA ARG A 24 4.15 -1.99 -14.61
C ARG A 24 3.98 -3.48 -14.37
N GLY A 25 4.40 -4.32 -15.32
CA GLY A 25 4.36 -5.79 -15.20
C GLY A 25 5.39 -6.39 -14.25
N GLU A 26 5.68 -5.75 -13.12
CA GLU A 26 6.48 -6.36 -12.05
C GLU A 26 5.62 -7.42 -11.34
N THR A 27 6.22 -8.56 -10.97
CA THR A 27 5.48 -9.64 -10.30
C THR A 27 5.08 -9.20 -8.89
N LEU A 28 3.95 -9.71 -8.38
CA LEU A 28 3.46 -9.43 -7.00
C LEU A 28 4.54 -9.57 -5.91
N GLU A 29 5.50 -10.48 -6.09
CA GLU A 29 6.64 -10.70 -5.18
C GLU A 29 7.64 -9.54 -5.16
N GLN A 30 7.83 -8.85 -6.28
CA GLN A 30 8.73 -7.71 -6.39
C GLN A 30 8.18 -6.49 -5.65
N ALA A 31 6.86 -6.28 -5.68
CA ALA A 31 6.22 -5.10 -5.09
C ALA A 31 6.45 -4.98 -3.57
N TRP A 32 6.53 -6.09 -2.83
CA TRP A 32 6.76 -6.08 -1.38
C TRP A 32 8.24 -6.13 -0.96
N SER A 33 9.11 -6.54 -1.88
CA SER A 33 10.57 -6.57 -1.66
C SER A 33 11.21 -5.17 -1.70
N LEU A 34 10.42 -4.14 -1.99
CA LEU A 34 10.86 -2.75 -2.11
C LEU A 34 11.02 -2.02 -0.76
N THR A 35 10.64 -2.65 0.36
CA THR A 35 10.81 -2.05 1.69
C THR A 35 12.26 -2.27 2.17
N VAL A 36 13.18 -1.41 1.75
CA VAL A 36 14.64 -1.63 1.90
C VAL A 36 15.12 -1.69 3.35
N GLU A 37 14.53 -0.91 4.27
CA GLU A 37 15.00 -0.85 5.67
C GLU A 37 14.38 -1.91 6.61
N SER A 38 13.23 -2.47 6.25
CA SER A 38 12.52 -3.45 7.06
C SER A 38 11.69 -4.33 6.14
N PRO A 39 12.36 -5.17 5.32
CA PRO A 39 11.66 -6.02 4.39
C PRO A 39 10.73 -6.95 5.17
N PRO A 40 9.52 -7.21 4.68
CA PRO A 40 8.65 -8.19 5.29
C PRO A 40 9.34 -9.57 5.33
N SER A 41 9.11 -10.36 6.38
CA SER A 41 9.74 -11.68 6.52
C SER A 41 9.34 -12.63 5.37
N ALA A 42 10.18 -13.61 5.04
CA ALA A 42 9.85 -14.61 4.02
C ALA A 42 8.54 -15.36 4.35
N ALA A 43 8.30 -15.65 5.64
CA ALA A 43 7.04 -16.25 6.10
C ALA A 43 5.83 -15.34 5.87
N PHE A 44 6.00 -14.03 6.06
CA PHE A 44 4.99 -13.05 5.70
C PHE A 44 4.73 -13.05 4.19
N GLN A 45 5.78 -12.92 3.38
CA GLN A 45 5.67 -12.90 1.92
C GLN A 45 4.95 -14.15 1.38
N GLU A 46 5.30 -15.32 1.89
CA GLU A 46 4.66 -16.59 1.54
C GLU A 46 3.18 -16.63 1.98
N ARG A 47 2.84 -16.12 3.16
CA ARG A 47 1.45 -16.04 3.62
C ARG A 47 0.60 -15.14 2.71
N ILE A 48 1.15 -14.00 2.31
CA ILE A 48 0.50 -13.07 1.38
C ILE A 48 0.33 -13.73 0.01
N ARG A 49 1.37 -14.35 -0.54
CA ARG A 49 1.32 -15.07 -1.82
C ARG A 49 0.19 -16.10 -1.82
N ARG A 50 0.14 -16.97 -0.79
CA ARG A 50 -0.93 -17.96 -0.64
C ARG A 50 -2.32 -17.34 -0.54
N ALA A 51 -2.47 -16.27 0.24
CA ALA A 51 -3.76 -15.59 0.39
C ALA A 51 -4.26 -14.99 -0.93
N ILE A 52 -3.36 -14.43 -1.73
CA ILE A 52 -3.67 -13.91 -3.07
C ILE A 52 -4.04 -15.07 -4.00
N GLU A 53 -3.26 -16.14 -4.06
CA GLU A 53 -3.54 -17.31 -4.91
C GLU A 53 -4.87 -17.98 -4.58
N GLN A 54 -5.21 -18.08 -3.29
CA GLN A 54 -6.47 -18.65 -2.81
C GLN A 54 -7.64 -17.66 -2.92
N SER A 55 -7.42 -16.43 -3.35
CA SER A 55 -8.50 -15.46 -3.54
C SER A 55 -9.30 -15.68 -4.79
N VAL A 56 -10.62 -15.68 -4.61
CA VAL A 56 -11.55 -15.82 -5.71
C VAL A 56 -11.35 -14.68 -6.74
N PRO A 57 -11.32 -14.97 -8.04
CA PRO A 57 -11.12 -13.96 -9.07
C PRO A 57 -12.15 -12.82 -9.05
N GLY A 58 -13.38 -13.13 -8.62
CA GLY A 58 -14.44 -12.16 -8.35
C GLY A 58 -14.98 -12.34 -6.93
N GLY A 59 -15.24 -11.23 -6.24
CA GLY A 59 -15.67 -11.21 -4.85
C GLY A 59 -15.09 -10.03 -4.09
N ASP A 60 -15.64 -9.73 -2.92
CA ASP A 60 -15.22 -8.62 -2.07
C ASP A 60 -13.96 -9.05 -1.29
N LEU A 61 -12.78 -8.66 -1.78
CA LEU A 61 -11.51 -8.88 -1.09
C LEU A 61 -11.22 -7.69 -0.17
N VAL A 62 -10.90 -7.97 1.09
CA VAL A 62 -10.52 -6.97 2.09
C VAL A 62 -9.09 -7.22 2.54
N LEU A 63 -8.30 -6.15 2.61
CA LEU A 63 -6.94 -6.15 3.09
C LEU A 63 -6.83 -5.18 4.27
N LEU A 64 -6.35 -5.67 5.42
CA LEU A 64 -5.98 -4.81 6.54
C LEU A 64 -4.46 -4.81 6.67
N VAL A 65 -3.86 -3.64 6.50
CA VAL A 65 -2.40 -3.42 6.59
C VAL A 65 -2.08 -2.66 7.86
N THR A 66 -1.21 -3.21 8.68
CA THR A 66 -0.72 -2.59 9.91
C THR A 66 0.58 -1.87 9.64
N LEU A 67 0.61 -0.58 9.97
CA LEU A 67 1.77 0.29 9.86
C LEU A 67 2.11 0.83 11.24
N ARG A 68 3.33 0.55 11.73
CA ARG A 68 3.80 1.08 13.01
C ARG A 68 4.82 2.19 12.77
N ALA A 69 4.46 3.42 13.08
CA ALA A 69 5.35 4.57 12.93
C ALA A 69 6.57 4.48 13.86
N ARG A 70 7.70 5.02 13.41
CA ARG A 70 8.76 5.48 14.32
C ARG A 70 8.28 6.70 15.08
N ARG A 71 8.72 6.83 16.34
CA ARG A 71 8.39 8.00 17.18
C ARG A 71 8.86 9.29 16.48
N GLY A 72 7.99 10.28 16.43
CA GLY A 72 8.24 11.56 15.74
C GLY A 72 8.07 11.52 14.21
N ARG A 73 7.67 10.38 13.62
CA ARG A 73 7.40 10.23 12.18
C ARG A 73 5.93 9.96 11.87
N GLU A 74 5.06 10.02 12.87
CA GLU A 74 3.63 9.70 12.80
C GLU A 74 2.90 10.57 11.77
N ALA A 75 3.14 11.88 11.82
CA ALA A 75 2.53 12.83 10.89
C ALA A 75 2.99 12.57 9.45
N VAL A 76 4.29 12.31 9.26
CA VAL A 76 4.86 12.04 7.93
C VAL A 76 4.32 10.74 7.35
N LEU A 77 4.22 9.68 8.16
CA LEU A 77 3.62 8.42 7.75
C LEU A 77 2.13 8.59 7.39
N ALA A 78 1.39 9.35 8.20
CA ALA A 78 -0.02 9.61 7.95
C ALA A 78 -0.23 10.37 6.63
N GLU A 79 0.55 11.40 6.35
CA GLU A 79 0.46 12.14 5.08
C GLU A 79 0.86 11.29 3.87
N ALA A 80 1.96 10.52 3.97
CA ALA A 80 2.36 9.60 2.91
C ALA A 80 1.26 8.55 2.63
N THR A 81 0.64 8.02 3.67
CA THR A 81 -0.43 7.01 3.52
C THR A 81 -1.74 7.63 3.02
N LYS A 82 -2.05 8.90 3.35
CA LYS A 82 -3.19 9.63 2.78
C LYS A 82 -3.03 9.85 1.28
N ALA A 83 -1.82 10.19 0.82
CA ALA A 83 -1.51 10.31 -0.60
C ALA A 83 -1.72 8.97 -1.33
N PHE A 84 -1.21 7.88 -0.75
CA PHE A 84 -1.44 6.52 -1.23
C PHE A 84 -2.94 6.17 -1.32
N VAL A 85 -3.71 6.47 -0.27
CA VAL A 85 -5.17 6.26 -0.25
C VAL A 85 -5.84 7.03 -1.39
N SER A 86 -5.48 8.30 -1.59
CA SER A 86 -6.03 9.13 -2.66
C SER A 86 -5.75 8.56 -4.05
N ALA A 87 -4.52 8.10 -4.29
CA ALA A 87 -4.13 7.47 -5.55
C ALA A 87 -4.83 6.12 -5.78
N SER A 88 -4.90 5.26 -4.74
CA SER A 88 -5.52 3.94 -4.84
C SER A 88 -7.00 4.00 -5.25
N ARG A 89 -7.76 4.99 -4.74
CA ARG A 89 -9.20 5.16 -5.01
C ARG A 89 -9.50 5.51 -6.47
N GLN A 90 -8.50 5.94 -7.24
CA GLN A 90 -8.64 6.23 -8.66
C GLN A 90 -8.50 4.98 -9.54
N LEU A 91 -8.04 3.85 -8.97
CA LEU A 91 -7.77 2.64 -9.73
C LEU A 91 -9.03 1.79 -9.89
N PRO A 92 -9.38 1.35 -11.12
CA PRO A 92 -10.55 0.51 -11.35
C PRO A 92 -10.50 -0.80 -10.56
N GLY A 93 -11.57 -1.07 -9.81
CA GLY A 93 -11.73 -2.25 -8.97
C GLY A 93 -11.30 -2.05 -7.51
N VAL A 94 -10.81 -0.86 -7.13
CA VAL A 94 -10.67 -0.47 -5.72
C VAL A 94 -12.03 0.03 -5.21
N LEU A 95 -12.64 -0.71 -4.32
CA LEU A 95 -13.94 -0.42 -3.71
C LEU A 95 -13.83 0.57 -2.54
N GLY A 96 -12.65 0.63 -1.92
CA GLY A 96 -12.37 1.56 -0.82
C GLY A 96 -10.96 1.40 -0.30
N SER A 97 -10.40 2.48 0.23
CA SER A 97 -9.12 2.49 0.93
C SER A 97 -9.21 3.55 2.01
N THR A 98 -8.95 3.21 3.27
CA THR A 98 -9.13 4.11 4.42
C THR A 98 -8.02 3.90 5.44
N LEU A 99 -7.40 5.00 5.86
CA LEU A 99 -6.41 5.02 6.93
C LEU A 99 -7.09 5.30 8.27
N TYR A 100 -6.82 4.45 9.25
CA TYR A 100 -7.20 4.60 10.65
C TYR A 100 -5.95 4.79 11.51
N ARG A 101 -6.09 5.56 12.58
CA ARG A 101 -5.12 5.64 13.67
C ARG A 101 -5.72 4.95 14.89
N SER A 102 -4.94 4.10 15.57
CA SER A 102 -5.41 3.46 16.80
C SER A 102 -5.65 4.50 17.89
N ALA A 103 -6.76 4.36 18.61
CA ALA A 103 -7.07 5.17 19.79
C ALA A 103 -6.23 4.76 21.01
N ALA A 104 -5.73 3.52 21.04
CA ALA A 104 -4.92 2.99 22.14
C ALA A 104 -3.42 3.23 21.95
N ASP A 105 -2.95 3.34 20.72
CA ASP A 105 -1.53 3.54 20.40
C ASP A 105 -1.38 4.55 19.26
N PRO A 106 -0.93 5.79 19.52
CA PRO A 106 -0.80 6.82 18.50
C PRO A 106 0.27 6.50 17.44
N LEU A 107 1.13 5.50 17.65
CA LEU A 107 2.12 5.02 16.68
C LEU A 107 1.55 3.94 15.74
N LEU A 108 0.37 3.42 16.02
CA LEU A 108 -0.24 2.34 15.27
C LEU A 108 -1.30 2.87 14.30
N PHE A 109 -1.14 2.50 13.04
CA PHE A 109 -2.07 2.82 11.97
C PHE A 109 -2.54 1.53 11.29
N THR A 110 -3.79 1.56 10.80
CA THR A 110 -4.37 0.48 10.01
C THR A 110 -4.91 1.05 8.71
N LEU A 111 -4.40 0.57 7.59
CA LEU A 111 -4.94 0.85 6.27
C LEU A 111 -5.88 -0.30 5.88
N ALA A 112 -7.15 0.01 5.70
CA ALA A 112 -8.18 -0.94 5.30
C ALA A 112 -8.56 -0.72 3.83
N GLU A 113 -8.32 -1.72 2.99
CA GLU A 113 -8.55 -1.66 1.55
C GLU A 113 -9.53 -2.73 1.10
N ARG A 114 -10.30 -2.43 0.07
CA ARG A 114 -11.32 -3.30 -0.50
C ARG A 114 -11.21 -3.33 -2.01
N PHE A 115 -11.32 -4.51 -2.60
CA PHE A 115 -11.15 -4.74 -4.04
C PHE A 115 -12.25 -5.64 -4.59
N THR A 116 -12.58 -5.49 -5.88
CA THR A 116 -13.53 -6.35 -6.62
C THR A 116 -13.01 -7.76 -6.92
N GLY A 117 -11.96 -8.19 -6.22
CA GLY A 117 -11.32 -9.50 -6.38
C GLY A 117 -9.83 -9.40 -6.72
N ARG A 118 -9.22 -10.57 -6.96
CA ARG A 118 -7.77 -10.71 -7.17
C ARG A 118 -7.20 -9.80 -8.28
N PRO A 119 -7.82 -9.68 -9.47
CA PRO A 119 -7.25 -8.86 -10.54
C PRO A 119 -7.15 -7.36 -10.19
N ALA A 120 -8.03 -6.86 -9.34
CA ALA A 120 -7.98 -5.47 -8.88
C ALA A 120 -6.84 -5.25 -7.88
N LEU A 121 -6.59 -6.21 -6.98
CA LEU A 121 -5.44 -6.19 -6.09
C LEU A 121 -4.11 -6.28 -6.86
N GLU A 122 -4.02 -7.17 -7.85
CA GLU A 122 -2.83 -7.32 -8.69
C GLU A 122 -2.49 -6.00 -9.39
N ARG A 123 -3.47 -5.34 -10.01
CA ARG A 123 -3.28 -4.01 -10.61
C ARG A 123 -2.85 -2.95 -9.59
N HIS A 124 -3.45 -2.98 -8.39
CA HIS A 124 -3.11 -2.06 -7.31
C HIS A 124 -1.65 -2.20 -6.89
N MET A 125 -1.17 -3.42 -6.71
CA MET A 125 0.22 -3.67 -6.29
C MET A 125 1.25 -3.40 -7.40
N ALA A 126 0.84 -3.54 -8.66
CA ALA A 126 1.66 -3.26 -9.83
C ALA A 126 1.69 -1.76 -10.21
N ALA A 127 0.92 -0.91 -9.52
CA ALA A 127 0.82 0.51 -9.82
C ALA A 127 2.02 1.31 -9.30
N GLU A 128 2.41 2.34 -10.04
CA GLU A 128 3.54 3.20 -9.69
C GLU A 128 3.39 3.92 -8.33
N TYR A 129 2.16 4.30 -7.93
CA TYR A 129 1.93 4.89 -6.60
C TYR A 129 2.24 3.90 -5.48
N PHE A 130 1.99 2.60 -5.69
CA PHE A 130 2.28 1.55 -4.72
C PHE A 130 3.78 1.42 -4.55
N ARG A 131 4.51 1.30 -5.66
CA ARG A 131 5.98 1.25 -5.70
C ARG A 131 6.61 2.42 -4.93
N ARG A 132 6.13 3.65 -5.16
CA ARG A 132 6.60 4.85 -4.45
C ARG A 132 6.33 4.79 -2.96
N PHE A 133 5.12 4.41 -2.57
CA PHE A 133 4.77 4.30 -1.16
C PHE A 133 5.65 3.29 -0.43
N GLN A 134 5.96 2.14 -1.06
CA GLN A 134 6.89 1.14 -0.50
C GLN A 134 8.28 1.71 -0.23
N GLN A 135 8.78 2.58 -1.11
CA GLN A 135 10.07 3.26 -0.94
C GLN A 135 10.03 4.34 0.16
N ILE A 136 8.94 5.09 0.25
CA ILE A 136 8.78 6.18 1.22
C ILE A 136 8.58 5.66 2.65
N GLN A 137 7.82 4.57 2.81
CA GLN A 137 7.37 4.13 4.13
C GLN A 137 8.48 3.50 4.98
N GLY A 138 9.47 2.83 4.37
CA GLY A 138 10.50 2.07 5.10
C GLY A 138 11.17 2.87 6.24
N PRO A 139 11.74 4.05 5.97
CA PRO A 139 12.35 4.90 7.01
C PRO A 139 11.36 5.48 8.04
N LEU A 140 10.05 5.39 7.78
CA LEU A 140 9.00 5.90 8.66
C LEU A 140 8.48 4.84 9.64
N LEU A 141 8.76 3.55 9.38
CA LEU A 141 8.22 2.43 10.14
C LEU A 141 9.22 1.89 11.16
N SER A 142 8.75 1.57 12.37
CA SER A 142 9.55 0.97 13.44
C SER A 142 9.50 -0.55 13.46
N ALA A 143 8.65 -1.15 12.63
CA ALA A 143 8.55 -2.59 12.40
C ALA A 143 8.17 -2.84 10.93
N PRO A 144 8.45 -4.04 10.38
CA PRO A 144 7.95 -4.42 9.06
C PRO A 144 6.42 -4.28 8.96
N VAL A 145 5.94 -4.02 7.75
CA VAL A 145 4.50 -4.00 7.46
C VAL A 145 3.92 -5.39 7.71
N GLU A 146 2.74 -5.43 8.36
CA GLU A 146 1.91 -6.63 8.41
C GLU A 146 0.62 -6.42 7.63
N ALA A 147 0.02 -7.51 7.18
CA ALA A 147 -1.15 -7.52 6.34
C ALA A 147 -1.92 -8.82 6.51
N VAL A 148 -3.25 -8.71 6.52
CA VAL A 148 -4.19 -9.84 6.57
C VAL A 148 -5.26 -9.67 5.50
N PHE A 149 -5.63 -10.77 4.85
CA PHE A 149 -6.64 -10.81 3.80
C PHE A 149 -7.92 -11.49 4.30
N TYR A 150 -9.05 -10.94 3.91
CA TYR A 150 -10.38 -11.52 4.09
C TYR A 150 -11.13 -11.53 2.76
N GLN A 151 -12.02 -12.49 2.57
CA GLN A 151 -12.92 -12.55 1.41
C GLN A 151 -14.35 -12.60 1.91
N ARG A 152 -15.27 -11.93 1.20
CA ARG A 152 -16.72 -12.13 1.37
C ARG A 152 -17.25 -13.10 0.30
N PRO A 153 -18.28 -13.92 0.61
CA PRO A 153 -19.16 -13.79 1.77
C PRO A 153 -18.88 -14.80 2.88
N ILE A 154 -19.28 -14.43 4.10
CA ILE A 154 -19.81 -15.41 5.03
C ILE A 154 -21.27 -15.59 4.59
N GLY A 155 -21.55 -16.62 3.78
CA GLY A 155 -22.86 -16.88 3.18
C GLY A 155 -22.75 -17.44 1.77
#